data_AF-A0A2H3JIT9-F1
#
_entry.id   AF-A0A2H3JIT9-F1
#
_cell.length_a   1.000
_cell.length_b   1.000
_cell.length_c   1.000
_cell.angle_alpha   90.00
_cell.angle_beta   90.00
_cell.angle_gamma   90.00
#
_symmetry.space_group_name_H-M   'P 1'
#
loop_
_entity.id
_entity.type
_entity.pdbx_description
1 polymer ?
#
loop_
_entity_poly.entity_id
_entity_poly.type
_entity_poly.pdbx_seq_one_letter_code
_entity_poly.pdbx_strand_id
1 'polypeptide(L)'
;QADEQRRLAEEQQRIAEEERRRAEEEKARADEDARRAREEREQAQREKEESDRKAAEAAAAREEAEENLRKGIRPIVIPTPEEYAETKRRLQYKEGLFHFAVAGVSGSGKSSLINALRGLRNKDRSAAPTGVTETTSVITRYPDPDPANPFVWYDVPGAGTLKIPDWIYFNAQGLYIFDCIIVLFDNRFTESDVAILRNCERFNITAYIVRSKSNQHIRNILADMGYESDEEDRTLKRTLIREAREKYVTETRASVARNLEEAGLPQQRVYIVAKDTMAKIVREEPAKDFLDELELLRDLLTEARARRSKQSGARRVP
;
A
#
# COMPACT_ATOMS: atom_id res chain seq x y z
N GLN A 1 -66.08 77.78 -22.33
CA GLN A 1 -66.66 76.64 -21.56
C GLN A 1 -66.36 75.29 -22.23
N ALA A 2 -66.52 75.11 -23.54
CA ALA A 2 -66.22 73.83 -24.22
C ALA A 2 -64.71 73.48 -24.29
N ASP A 3 -63.83 74.45 -24.55
CA ASP A 3 -62.37 74.21 -24.66
C ASP A 3 -61.68 73.92 -23.32
N GLU A 4 -62.23 74.44 -22.22
CA GLU A 4 -61.69 74.26 -20.88
C GLU A 4 -62.02 72.85 -20.34
N GLN A 5 -63.22 72.34 -20.66
CA GLN A 5 -63.60 70.95 -20.37
C GLN A 5 -62.82 69.92 -21.19
N ARG A 6 -62.47 70.23 -22.45
CA ARG A 6 -61.61 69.36 -23.26
C ARG A 6 -60.19 69.23 -22.70
N ARG A 7 -59.59 70.34 -22.26
CA ARG A 7 -58.25 70.32 -21.63
C ARG A 7 -58.23 69.55 -20.31
N LEU A 8 -59.24 69.72 -19.47
CA LEU A 8 -59.37 68.95 -18.22
C LEU A 8 -59.56 67.45 -18.48
N ALA A 9 -60.30 67.07 -19.53
CA ALA A 9 -60.47 65.67 -19.91
C ALA A 9 -59.18 65.06 -20.49
N GLU A 10 -58.44 65.79 -21.31
CA GLU A 10 -57.13 65.36 -21.84
C GLU A 10 -56.07 65.25 -20.74
N GLU A 11 -56.07 66.17 -19.77
CA GLU A 11 -55.17 66.14 -18.62
C GLU A 11 -55.49 64.95 -17.69
N GLN A 12 -56.76 64.68 -17.43
CA GLN A 12 -57.16 63.48 -16.68
C GLN A 12 -56.84 62.18 -17.42
N GLN A 13 -56.98 62.14 -18.74
CA GLN A 13 -56.57 60.97 -19.53
C GLN A 13 -55.06 60.76 -19.47
N ARG A 14 -54.25 61.82 -19.57
CA ARG A 14 -52.78 61.71 -19.43
C ARG A 14 -52.37 61.20 -18.04
N ILE A 15 -53.00 61.70 -16.98
CA ILE A 15 -52.71 61.26 -15.61
C ILE A 15 -53.09 59.78 -15.43
N ALA A 16 -54.28 59.38 -15.90
CA ALA A 16 -54.72 57.99 -15.83
C ALA A 16 -53.85 57.03 -16.68
N GLU A 17 -53.34 57.50 -17.81
CA GLU A 17 -52.43 56.75 -18.67
C GLU A 17 -51.02 56.62 -18.04
N GLU A 18 -50.51 57.67 -17.40
CA GLU A 18 -49.27 57.62 -16.63
C GLU A 18 -49.36 56.69 -15.42
N GLU A 19 -50.47 56.71 -14.67
CA GLU A 19 -50.71 55.80 -13.56
C GLU A 19 -50.79 54.34 -14.02
N ARG A 20 -51.47 54.08 -15.15
CA ARG A 20 -51.50 52.74 -15.76
C ARG A 20 -50.11 52.28 -16.18
N ARG A 21 -49.31 53.15 -16.80
CA ARG A 21 -47.95 52.81 -17.21
C ARG A 21 -47.04 52.52 -16.02
N ARG A 22 -47.15 53.31 -14.94
CA ARG A 22 -46.39 53.05 -13.69
C ARG A 22 -46.82 51.74 -13.04
N ALA A 23 -48.12 51.44 -13.00
CA ALA A 23 -48.62 50.18 -12.47
C ALA A 23 -48.18 48.97 -13.31
N GLU A 24 -48.13 49.10 -14.65
CA GLU A 24 -47.60 48.05 -15.53
C GLU A 24 -46.08 47.85 -15.36
N GLU A 25 -45.31 48.94 -15.24
CA GLU A 25 -43.86 48.87 -14.99
C GLU A 25 -43.55 48.25 -13.61
N GLU A 26 -44.33 48.58 -12.58
CA GLU A 26 -44.18 48.01 -11.23
C GLU A 26 -44.54 46.52 -11.21
N LYS A 27 -45.61 46.13 -11.92
CA LYS A 27 -45.98 44.72 -12.08
C LYS A 27 -44.94 43.93 -12.88
N ALA A 28 -44.37 44.51 -13.92
CA ALA A 28 -43.31 43.89 -14.70
C ALA A 28 -42.03 43.65 -13.86
N ARG A 29 -41.65 44.61 -13.01
CA ARG A 29 -40.52 44.43 -12.06
C ARG A 29 -40.80 43.34 -11.03
N ALA A 30 -42.01 43.33 -10.46
CA ALA A 30 -42.41 42.30 -9.50
C ALA A 30 -42.43 40.89 -10.11
N ASP A 31 -42.89 40.76 -11.37
CA ASP A 31 -42.89 39.49 -12.10
C ASP A 31 -41.45 39.03 -12.44
N GLU A 32 -40.55 39.96 -12.76
CA GLU A 32 -39.14 39.66 -13.04
C GLU A 32 -38.38 39.22 -11.77
N ASP A 33 -38.61 39.90 -10.64
CA ASP A 33 -38.05 39.52 -9.34
C ASP A 33 -38.59 38.17 -8.86
N ALA A 34 -39.90 37.93 -9.03
CA ALA A 34 -40.51 36.64 -8.72
C ALA A 34 -39.94 35.51 -9.59
N ARG A 35 -39.60 35.79 -10.85
CA ARG A 35 -38.96 34.82 -11.74
C ARG A 35 -37.51 34.53 -11.32
N ARG A 36 -36.72 35.55 -10.99
CA ARG A 36 -35.34 35.36 -10.48
C ARG A 36 -35.33 34.56 -9.18
N ALA A 37 -36.24 34.87 -8.25
CA ALA A 37 -36.38 34.14 -6.99
C ALA A 37 -36.80 32.67 -7.19
N ARG A 38 -37.59 32.37 -8.23
CA ARG A 38 -37.93 30.97 -8.61
C ARG A 38 -36.73 30.25 -9.19
N GLU A 39 -35.98 30.89 -10.10
CA GLU A 39 -34.77 30.33 -10.71
C GLU A 39 -33.71 30.01 -9.65
N GLU A 40 -33.47 30.92 -8.68
CA GLU A 40 -32.56 30.69 -7.55
C GLU A 40 -33.01 29.52 -6.65
N ARG A 41 -34.32 29.42 -6.35
CA ARG A 41 -34.87 28.30 -5.57
C ARG A 41 -34.76 26.98 -6.30
N GLU A 42 -35.04 26.95 -7.60
CA GLU A 42 -34.87 25.76 -8.42
C GLU A 42 -33.40 25.32 -8.48
N GLN A 43 -32.46 26.27 -8.57
CA GLN A 43 -31.04 25.96 -8.59
C GLN A 43 -30.55 25.44 -7.23
N ALA A 44 -30.94 26.08 -6.13
CA ALA A 44 -30.64 25.60 -4.78
C ALA A 44 -31.27 24.21 -4.51
N GLN A 45 -32.46 23.95 -5.04
CA GLN A 45 -33.11 22.66 -4.92
C GLN A 45 -32.38 21.57 -5.73
N ARG A 46 -31.93 21.88 -6.95
CA ARG A 46 -31.10 20.95 -7.75
C ARG A 46 -29.76 20.64 -7.09
N GLU A 47 -29.09 21.65 -6.53
CA GLU A 47 -27.83 21.46 -5.80
C GLU A 47 -28.04 20.59 -4.56
N LYS A 48 -29.14 20.81 -3.83
CA LYS A 48 -29.51 20.00 -2.68
C LYS A 48 -29.86 18.57 -3.09
N GLU A 49 -30.67 18.37 -4.13
CA GLU A 49 -31.01 17.04 -4.65
C GLU A 49 -29.77 16.29 -5.15
N GLU A 50 -28.81 16.97 -5.78
CA GLU A 50 -27.55 16.38 -6.21
C GLU A 50 -26.66 16.01 -5.02
N SER A 51 -26.58 16.87 -4.00
CA SER A 51 -25.89 16.59 -2.74
C SER A 51 -26.52 15.42 -2.00
N ASP A 52 -27.86 15.39 -1.89
CA ASP A 52 -28.61 14.33 -1.23
C ASP A 52 -28.48 13.01 -2.01
N ARG A 53 -28.46 13.03 -3.34
CA ARG A 53 -28.18 11.84 -4.17
C ARG A 53 -26.76 11.34 -3.94
N LYS A 54 -25.75 12.20 -3.95
CA LYS A 54 -24.35 11.82 -3.66
C LYS A 54 -24.21 11.28 -2.24
N ALA A 55 -24.92 11.84 -1.27
CA ALA A 55 -24.93 11.37 0.11
C ALA A 55 -25.64 10.01 0.24
N ALA A 56 -26.74 9.80 -0.47
CA ALA A 56 -27.47 8.52 -0.51
C ALA A 56 -26.66 7.42 -1.20
N GLU A 57 -25.99 7.73 -2.31
CA GLU A 57 -25.04 6.81 -2.98
C GLU A 57 -23.88 6.46 -2.05
N ALA A 58 -23.30 7.44 -1.36
CA ALA A 58 -22.23 7.21 -0.39
C ALA A 58 -22.70 6.40 0.82
N ALA A 59 -23.94 6.61 1.29
CA ALA A 59 -24.53 5.84 2.38
C ALA A 59 -24.81 4.38 1.96
N ALA A 60 -25.39 4.17 0.79
CA ALA A 60 -25.63 2.83 0.23
C ALA A 60 -24.31 2.07 0.00
N ALA A 61 -23.28 2.75 -0.55
CA ALA A 61 -21.97 2.14 -0.72
C ALA A 61 -21.29 1.79 0.62
N ARG A 62 -21.51 2.60 1.67
CA ARG A 62 -21.03 2.29 3.03
C ARG A 62 -21.77 1.12 3.65
N GLU A 63 -23.10 1.08 3.51
CA GLU A 63 -23.94 0.00 4.03
C GLU A 63 -23.61 -1.32 3.34
N GLU A 64 -23.45 -1.32 2.00
CA GLU A 64 -23.02 -2.50 1.24
C GLU A 64 -21.60 -2.95 1.63
N ALA A 65 -20.68 -2.01 1.85
CA ALA A 65 -19.33 -2.33 2.31
C ALA A 65 -19.33 -2.92 3.73
N GLU A 66 -20.18 -2.40 4.63
CA GLU A 66 -20.34 -2.90 6.00
C GLU A 66 -21.02 -4.28 6.02
N GLU A 67 -22.00 -4.52 5.14
CA GLU A 67 -22.65 -5.81 4.99
C GLU A 67 -21.71 -6.85 4.37
N ASN A 68 -20.92 -6.47 3.37
CA ASN A 68 -19.87 -7.32 2.79
C ASN A 68 -18.78 -7.66 3.83
N LEU A 69 -18.40 -6.68 4.66
CA LEU A 69 -17.50 -6.91 5.79
C LEU A 69 -18.10 -7.90 6.79
N ARG A 70 -19.39 -7.77 7.10
CA ARG A 70 -20.15 -8.67 7.99
C ARG A 70 -20.29 -10.08 7.41
N LYS A 71 -20.38 -10.21 6.08
CA LYS A 71 -20.40 -11.48 5.33
C LYS A 71 -19.00 -12.07 5.07
N GLY A 72 -17.93 -11.38 5.49
CA GLY A 72 -16.54 -11.82 5.25
C GLY A 72 -16.07 -11.68 3.80
N ILE A 73 -16.86 -11.03 2.94
CA ILE A 73 -16.52 -10.74 1.54
C ILE A 73 -15.68 -9.46 1.53
N ARG A 74 -14.36 -9.62 1.45
CA ARG A 74 -13.43 -8.48 1.37
C ARG A 74 -13.50 -7.88 -0.05
N PRO A 75 -13.97 -6.63 -0.24
CA PRO A 75 -14.10 -6.04 -1.58
C PRO A 75 -12.75 -5.99 -2.29
N ILE A 76 -12.72 -6.42 -3.54
CA ILE A 76 -11.53 -6.35 -4.38
C ILE A 76 -11.44 -4.92 -4.92
N VAL A 77 -10.70 -4.06 -4.22
CA VAL A 77 -10.44 -2.70 -4.67
C VAL A 77 -9.31 -2.76 -5.69
N ILE A 78 -9.64 -2.57 -6.97
CA ILE A 78 -8.66 -2.42 -8.05
C ILE A 78 -8.43 -0.91 -8.21
N PRO A 79 -7.19 -0.40 -8.00
CA PRO A 79 -6.91 1.02 -8.13
C PRO A 79 -7.14 1.51 -9.56
N THR A 80 -7.65 2.73 -9.68
CA THR A 80 -7.85 3.40 -10.96
C THR A 80 -6.50 3.81 -11.59
N PRO A 81 -6.43 3.98 -12.92
CA PRO A 81 -5.20 4.43 -13.58
C PRO A 81 -4.64 5.76 -13.03
N GLU A 82 -5.53 6.64 -12.56
CA GLU A 82 -5.15 7.91 -11.93
C GLU A 82 -4.44 7.69 -10.60
N GLU A 83 -4.98 6.82 -9.75
CA GLU A 83 -4.35 6.40 -8.48
C GLU A 83 -3.01 5.71 -8.71
N TYR A 84 -2.88 4.91 -9.78
CA TYR A 84 -1.60 4.33 -10.20
C TYR A 84 -0.56 5.42 -10.51
N ALA A 85 -0.95 6.43 -11.30
CA ALA A 85 -0.05 7.53 -11.66
C ALA A 85 0.34 8.37 -10.43
N GLU A 86 -0.62 8.66 -9.55
CA GLU A 86 -0.36 9.38 -8.30
C GLU A 86 0.58 8.60 -7.38
N THR A 87 0.33 7.30 -7.19
CA THR A 87 1.16 6.43 -6.35
C THR A 87 2.57 6.30 -6.91
N LYS A 88 2.73 6.17 -8.24
CA LYS A 88 4.05 6.21 -8.89
C LYS A 88 4.78 7.53 -8.65
N ARG A 89 4.09 8.68 -8.72
CA ARG A 89 4.69 9.99 -8.41
C ARG A 89 5.09 10.10 -6.94
N ARG A 90 4.18 9.74 -6.03
CA ARG A 90 4.39 9.78 -4.56
C ARG A 90 5.56 8.92 -4.12
N LEU A 91 5.68 7.71 -4.68
CA LEU A 91 6.75 6.77 -4.35
C LEU A 91 8.00 6.93 -5.22
N GLN A 92 8.04 7.94 -6.10
CA GLN A 92 9.18 8.21 -6.99
C GLN A 92 9.57 6.99 -7.84
N TYR A 93 8.57 6.25 -8.32
CA TYR A 93 8.78 5.14 -9.25
C TYR A 93 9.45 5.65 -10.53
N LYS A 94 10.48 4.95 -10.97
CA LYS A 94 11.24 5.28 -12.18
C LYS A 94 11.26 4.07 -13.10
N GLU A 95 10.81 4.26 -14.34
CA GLU A 95 10.89 3.23 -15.37
C GLU A 95 12.36 2.87 -15.66
N GLY A 96 12.60 1.59 -15.91
CA GLY A 96 13.95 1.05 -16.16
C GLY A 96 14.73 0.65 -14.91
N LEU A 97 14.22 0.95 -13.71
CA LEU A 97 14.68 0.36 -12.45
C LEU A 97 13.74 -0.76 -12.02
N PHE A 98 14.26 -1.70 -11.23
CA PHE A 98 13.48 -2.77 -10.61
C PHE A 98 13.16 -2.39 -9.16
N HIS A 99 11.88 -2.39 -8.82
CA HIS A 99 11.40 -1.88 -7.54
C HIS A 99 11.00 -3.03 -6.61
N PHE A 100 11.81 -3.24 -5.56
CA PHE A 100 11.55 -4.20 -4.49
C PHE A 100 10.90 -3.52 -3.30
N ALA A 101 9.76 -4.02 -2.84
CA ALA A 101 9.17 -3.59 -1.57
C ALA A 101 9.35 -4.65 -0.49
N VAL A 102 9.73 -4.24 0.72
CA VAL A 102 9.78 -5.13 1.89
C VAL A 102 8.63 -4.77 2.81
N ALA A 103 7.66 -5.68 2.92
CA ALA A 103 6.45 -5.53 3.71
C ALA A 103 6.39 -6.58 4.82
N GLY A 104 5.58 -6.32 5.85
CA GLY A 104 5.41 -7.22 6.99
C GLY A 104 5.25 -6.46 8.31
N VAL A 105 4.98 -7.19 9.38
CA VAL A 105 4.65 -6.61 10.68
C VAL A 105 5.75 -5.68 11.24
N SER A 106 5.36 -4.73 12.08
CA SER A 106 6.34 -3.85 12.74
C SER A 106 7.32 -4.67 13.59
N GLY A 107 8.58 -4.25 13.64
CA GLY A 107 9.62 -4.96 14.38
C GLY A 107 10.14 -6.27 13.73
N SER A 108 9.60 -6.72 12.58
CA SER A 108 10.09 -7.93 11.89
C SER A 108 11.49 -7.80 11.27
N GLY A 109 12.10 -6.61 11.29
CA GLY A 109 13.46 -6.38 10.82
C GLY A 109 13.57 -5.96 9.34
N LYS A 110 12.50 -5.42 8.75
CA LYS A 110 12.45 -4.94 7.35
C LYS A 110 13.61 -4.02 6.98
N SER A 111 13.79 -2.94 7.72
CA SER A 111 14.89 -1.98 7.51
C SER A 111 16.27 -2.62 7.65
N SER A 112 16.44 -3.58 8.57
CA SER A 112 17.69 -4.33 8.72
C SER A 112 17.96 -5.25 7.52
N LEU A 113 16.93 -5.89 6.97
CA LEU A 113 17.07 -6.72 5.77
C LEU A 113 17.42 -5.87 4.55
N ILE A 114 16.78 -4.71 4.38
CA ILE A 114 17.11 -3.76 3.30
C ILE A 114 18.57 -3.33 3.39
N ASN A 115 19.06 -3.00 4.58
CA ASN A 115 20.47 -2.66 4.76
C ASN A 115 21.39 -3.83 4.38
N ALA A 116 21.06 -5.05 4.82
CA ALA A 116 21.84 -6.23 4.49
C ALA A 116 21.87 -6.52 2.97
N LEU A 117 20.73 -6.42 2.29
CA LEU A 117 20.61 -6.60 0.83
C LEU A 117 21.37 -5.54 0.04
N ARG A 118 21.51 -4.33 0.61
CA ARG A 118 22.34 -3.24 0.06
C ARG A 118 23.82 -3.34 0.49
N GLY A 119 24.20 -4.37 1.24
CA GLY A 119 25.56 -4.51 1.75
C GLY A 119 25.95 -3.44 2.78
N LEU A 120 24.99 -2.75 3.40
CA LEU A 120 25.22 -1.70 4.40
C LEU A 120 25.11 -2.24 5.83
N ARG A 121 25.86 -1.63 6.75
CA ARG A 121 25.67 -1.80 8.20
C ARG A 121 24.57 -0.86 8.67
N ASN A 122 23.82 -1.27 9.68
CA ASN A 122 22.72 -0.46 10.25
C ASN A 122 23.17 0.92 10.80
N LYS A 123 24.47 1.13 11.04
CA LYS A 123 25.04 2.40 11.52
C LYS A 123 25.56 3.29 10.38
N ASP A 124 25.50 2.83 9.13
CA ASP A 124 25.98 3.60 7.99
C ASP A 124 25.07 4.80 7.72
N ARG A 125 25.63 5.91 7.22
CA ARG A 125 24.90 7.16 7.00
C ARG A 125 23.72 7.02 6.01
N SER A 126 23.82 6.10 5.06
CA SER A 126 22.81 5.82 4.03
C SER A 126 21.93 4.60 4.35
N ALA A 127 22.07 4.04 5.56
CA ALA A 127 21.28 2.90 6.02
C ALA A 127 19.85 3.33 6.36
N ALA A 128 18.90 2.44 6.11
CA ALA A 128 17.54 2.57 6.61
C ALA A 128 17.58 2.55 8.16
N PRO A 129 16.93 3.51 8.83
CA PRO A 129 16.94 3.59 10.28
C PRO A 129 16.28 2.35 10.86
N THR A 130 16.88 1.78 11.90
CA THR A 130 16.37 0.58 12.56
C THR A 130 15.90 0.90 13.97
N GLY A 131 14.67 0.52 14.31
CA GLY A 131 14.09 0.69 15.64
C GLY A 131 13.14 -0.45 16.01
N VAL A 132 12.79 -0.53 17.30
CA VAL A 132 11.82 -1.51 17.84
C VAL A 132 10.39 -0.99 17.68
N THR A 133 10.19 0.32 17.80
CA THR A 133 8.94 1.01 17.50
C THR A 133 8.79 1.20 15.99
N GLU A 134 7.56 1.36 15.52
CA GLU A 134 7.30 1.73 14.12
C GLU A 134 7.94 3.09 13.84
N THR A 135 9.15 3.08 13.27
CA THR A 135 9.91 4.29 12.94
C THR A 135 9.49 4.89 11.59
N THR A 136 8.65 4.19 10.83
CA THR A 136 8.38 4.46 9.42
C THR A 136 6.87 4.57 9.21
N SER A 137 6.33 5.80 9.21
CA SER A 137 4.91 6.06 8.92
C SER A 137 4.61 6.21 7.42
N VAL A 138 5.66 6.32 6.59
CA VAL A 138 5.58 6.52 5.14
C VAL A 138 6.61 5.61 4.46
N ILE A 139 6.23 4.99 3.35
CA ILE A 139 7.17 4.20 2.55
C ILE A 139 8.42 5.02 2.23
N THR A 140 9.59 4.45 2.55
CA THR A 140 10.87 5.12 2.30
C THR A 140 11.66 4.40 1.22
N ARG A 141 12.15 5.18 0.25
CA ARG A 141 12.88 4.71 -0.93
C ARG A 141 14.39 4.70 -0.69
N TYR A 142 15.03 3.58 -0.97
CA TYR A 142 16.46 3.34 -0.83
C TYR A 142 17.06 2.77 -2.12
N PRO A 143 17.69 3.61 -2.96
CA PRO A 143 18.44 3.12 -4.11
C PRO A 143 19.58 2.18 -3.70
N ASP A 144 19.88 1.21 -4.57
CA ASP A 144 21.06 0.36 -4.41
C ASP A 144 22.34 1.23 -4.45
N PRO A 145 23.33 0.96 -3.57
CA PRO A 145 24.58 1.71 -3.60
C PRO A 145 25.46 1.36 -4.81
N ASP A 146 25.28 0.19 -5.42
CA ASP A 146 26.04 -0.22 -6.61
C ASP A 146 25.34 0.30 -7.90
N PRO A 147 26.00 1.16 -8.71
CA PRO A 147 25.44 1.63 -9.97
C PRO A 147 25.15 0.52 -10.99
N ALA A 148 25.81 -0.64 -10.89
CA ALA A 148 25.57 -1.79 -11.75
C ALA A 148 24.22 -2.48 -11.44
N ASN A 149 23.66 -2.22 -10.27
CA ASN A 149 22.38 -2.73 -9.80
C ASN A 149 21.29 -1.68 -10.01
N PRO A 150 20.45 -1.79 -11.06
CA PRO A 150 19.34 -0.86 -11.28
C PRO A 150 18.17 -1.18 -10.33
N PHE A 151 18.45 -1.37 -9.04
CA PHE A 151 17.49 -1.78 -8.03
C PHE A 151 17.14 -0.63 -7.11
N VAL A 152 15.89 -0.61 -6.67
CA VAL A 152 15.41 0.29 -5.64
C VAL A 152 14.66 -0.51 -4.61
N TRP A 153 15.07 -0.34 -3.35
CA TRP A 153 14.49 -1.01 -2.20
C TRP A 153 13.53 -0.06 -1.49
N TYR A 154 12.36 -0.53 -1.12
CA TYR A 154 11.35 0.26 -0.41
C TYR A 154 11.06 -0.37 0.93
N ASP A 155 11.23 0.41 2.00
CA ASP A 155 10.83 0.02 3.35
C ASP A 155 9.38 0.41 3.56
N VAL A 156 8.50 -0.59 3.63
CA VAL A 156 7.06 -0.37 3.78
C VAL A 156 6.73 -0.33 5.28
N PRO A 157 5.92 0.65 5.76
CA PRO A 157 5.42 0.69 7.14
C PRO A 157 4.85 -0.64 7.62
N GLY A 158 4.88 -0.93 8.91
CA GLY A 158 4.41 -2.23 9.41
C GLY A 158 2.93 -2.45 9.14
N ALA A 159 2.56 -3.63 8.63
CA ALA A 159 1.16 -4.07 8.62
C ALA A 159 0.70 -4.41 10.05
N GLY A 160 -0.59 -4.24 10.35
CA GLY A 160 -1.17 -4.55 11.66
C GLY A 160 -1.13 -3.42 12.69
N THR A 161 -0.94 -2.16 12.28
CA THR A 161 -1.25 -1.02 13.17
C THR A 161 -2.76 -0.84 13.27
N LEU A 162 -3.27 -0.51 14.46
CA LEU A 162 -4.71 -0.38 14.79
C LEU A 162 -5.53 0.54 13.86
N LYS A 163 -4.88 1.24 12.91
CA LYS A 163 -5.47 2.30 12.09
C LYS A 163 -5.95 1.83 10.71
N ILE A 164 -5.44 0.73 10.15
CA ILE A 164 -5.76 0.31 8.77
C ILE A 164 -6.04 -1.19 8.74
N PRO A 165 -7.23 -1.61 8.27
CA PRO A 165 -7.51 -3.03 8.07
C PRO A 165 -6.58 -3.67 7.04
N ASP A 166 -6.16 -4.92 7.30
CA ASP A 166 -5.16 -5.64 6.50
C ASP A 166 -5.49 -5.76 5.01
N TRP A 167 -6.78 -5.84 4.67
CA TRP A 167 -7.23 -5.93 3.27
C TRP A 167 -7.16 -4.60 2.52
N ILE A 168 -7.16 -3.47 3.22
CA ILE A 168 -7.02 -2.12 2.64
C ILE A 168 -5.54 -1.72 2.57
N TYR A 169 -4.73 -2.24 3.51
CA TYR A 169 -3.32 -1.91 3.65
C TYR A 169 -2.55 -2.02 2.31
N PHE A 170 -2.77 -3.07 1.53
CA PHE A 170 -2.07 -3.27 0.25
C PHE A 170 -2.27 -2.10 -0.73
N ASN A 171 -3.51 -1.64 -0.89
CA ASN A 171 -3.85 -0.55 -1.79
C ASN A 171 -3.51 0.82 -1.20
N ALA A 172 -3.77 1.02 0.10
CA ALA A 172 -3.46 2.27 0.81
C ALA A 172 -1.95 2.58 0.77
N GLN A 173 -1.11 1.56 0.95
CA GLN A 173 0.34 1.72 0.82
C GLN A 173 0.79 1.80 -0.64
N GLY A 174 -0.03 1.39 -1.60
CA GLY A 174 0.30 1.43 -3.02
C GLY A 174 1.21 0.28 -3.43
N LEU A 175 1.10 -0.89 -2.79
CA LEU A 175 1.99 -2.03 -3.06
C LEU A 175 1.86 -2.58 -4.49
N TYR A 176 0.74 -2.29 -5.15
CA TYR A 176 0.44 -2.70 -6.52
C TYR A 176 1.40 -2.13 -7.59
N ILE A 177 2.21 -1.11 -7.28
CA ILE A 177 3.15 -0.53 -8.26
C ILE A 177 4.51 -1.24 -8.29
N PHE A 178 4.80 -2.10 -7.32
CA PHE A 178 6.12 -2.71 -7.18
C PHE A 178 6.29 -3.92 -8.09
N ASP A 179 7.53 -4.16 -8.51
CA ASP A 179 7.84 -5.31 -9.36
C ASP A 179 7.86 -6.60 -8.56
N CYS A 180 8.35 -6.51 -7.32
CA CYS A 180 8.51 -7.64 -6.42
C CYS A 180 8.28 -7.20 -4.97
N ILE A 181 7.60 -8.05 -4.20
CA ILE A 181 7.31 -7.81 -2.78
C ILE A 181 7.93 -8.93 -1.95
N ILE A 182 8.73 -8.56 -0.96
CA ILE A 182 9.29 -9.45 0.06
C ILE A 182 8.41 -9.33 1.31
N VAL A 183 7.67 -10.39 1.62
CA VAL A 183 6.81 -10.49 2.81
C VAL A 183 7.65 -11.05 3.95
N LEU A 184 7.98 -10.20 4.91
CA LEU A 184 8.91 -10.47 6.00
C LEU A 184 8.18 -10.65 7.34
N PHE A 185 8.30 -11.83 7.91
CA PHE A 185 7.82 -12.15 9.27
C PHE A 185 8.97 -12.67 10.14
N ASP A 186 8.84 -12.56 11.46
CA ASP A 186 9.87 -13.03 12.40
C ASP A 186 9.40 -14.23 13.25
N ASN A 187 8.27 -14.09 13.93
CA ASN A 187 7.77 -15.08 14.88
C ASN A 187 6.62 -15.91 14.32
N ARG A 188 5.50 -15.25 14.02
CA ARG A 188 4.28 -15.88 13.52
C ARG A 188 3.93 -15.28 12.15
N PHE A 189 3.41 -16.14 11.30
CA PHE A 189 2.79 -15.75 10.04
C PHE A 189 1.38 -15.26 10.35
N THR A 190 1.06 -14.02 10.01
CA THR A 190 -0.20 -13.38 10.43
C THR A 190 -1.22 -13.31 9.30
N GLU A 191 -2.48 -13.00 9.63
CA GLU A 191 -3.51 -12.71 8.62
C GLU A 191 -3.12 -11.53 7.71
N SER A 192 -2.34 -10.57 8.22
CA SER A 192 -1.83 -9.44 7.45
C SER A 192 -0.86 -9.91 6.36
N ASP A 193 0.03 -10.85 6.67
CA ASP A 193 0.97 -11.42 5.71
C ASP A 193 0.22 -12.20 4.60
N VAL A 194 -0.79 -12.99 5.00
CA VAL A 194 -1.69 -13.69 4.07
C VAL A 194 -2.44 -12.71 3.18
N ALA A 195 -2.95 -11.60 3.73
CA ALA A 195 -3.66 -10.58 2.96
C ALA A 195 -2.75 -9.91 1.93
N ILE A 196 -1.48 -9.64 2.27
CA ILE A 196 -0.50 -9.12 1.32
C ILE A 196 -0.28 -10.13 0.18
N LEU A 197 0.00 -11.39 0.51
CA LEU A 197 0.25 -12.44 -0.51
C LEU A 197 -0.94 -12.67 -1.44
N ARG A 198 -2.15 -12.68 -0.89
CA ARG A 198 -3.38 -12.82 -1.68
C ARG A 198 -3.56 -11.66 -2.66
N ASN A 199 -3.20 -10.44 -2.26
CA ASN A 199 -3.22 -9.30 -3.17
C ASN A 199 -2.07 -9.36 -4.18
N CYS A 200 -0.88 -9.83 -3.80
CA CYS A 200 0.21 -10.07 -4.78
C CYS A 200 -0.24 -11.02 -5.90
N GLU A 201 -0.91 -12.12 -5.57
CA GLU A 201 -1.47 -13.05 -6.56
C GLU A 201 -2.50 -12.37 -7.47
N ARG A 202 -3.43 -11.59 -6.89
CA ARG A 202 -4.45 -10.84 -7.64
C ARG A 202 -3.86 -9.82 -8.62
N PHE A 203 -2.81 -9.11 -8.22
CA PHE A 203 -2.14 -8.11 -9.05
C PHE A 203 -1.01 -8.69 -9.91
N ASN A 204 -0.82 -10.02 -9.89
CA ASN A 204 0.23 -10.73 -10.61
C ASN A 204 1.64 -10.19 -10.30
N ILE A 205 1.89 -9.89 -9.02
CA ILE A 205 3.15 -9.40 -8.49
C ILE A 205 3.90 -10.56 -7.84
N THR A 206 5.18 -10.71 -8.18
CA THR A 206 6.03 -11.76 -7.62
C THR A 206 6.27 -11.48 -6.14
N ALA A 207 5.86 -12.41 -5.27
CA ALA A 207 6.05 -12.32 -3.84
C ALA A 207 7.05 -13.37 -3.33
N TYR A 208 7.90 -12.98 -2.39
CA TYR A 208 8.81 -13.89 -1.67
C TYR A 208 8.49 -13.87 -0.18
N ILE A 209 8.31 -15.05 0.40
CA ILE A 209 8.06 -15.20 1.83
C ILE A 209 9.40 -15.39 2.54
N VAL A 210 9.75 -14.47 3.43
CA VAL A 210 11.05 -14.47 4.11
C VAL A 210 10.82 -14.46 5.62
N ARG A 211 11.48 -15.39 6.31
CA ARG A 211 11.54 -15.42 7.77
C ARG A 211 12.85 -14.80 8.26
N SER A 212 12.74 -13.75 9.05
CA SER A 212 13.89 -13.05 9.64
C SER A 212 14.23 -13.60 11.03
N LYS A 213 15.29 -13.05 11.65
CA LYS A 213 15.75 -13.36 13.01
C LYS A 213 16.04 -14.84 13.28
N SER A 214 16.34 -15.60 12.22
CA SER A 214 16.59 -17.04 12.26
C SER A 214 17.68 -17.44 13.25
N ASN A 215 18.74 -16.64 13.33
CA ASN A 215 19.83 -16.81 14.28
C ASN A 215 19.37 -16.73 15.75
N GLN A 216 18.42 -15.85 16.08
CA GLN A 216 17.89 -15.76 17.44
C GLN A 216 17.03 -16.98 17.77
N HIS A 217 16.18 -17.42 16.84
CA HIS A 217 15.35 -18.60 17.05
C HIS A 217 16.17 -19.88 17.20
N ILE A 218 17.21 -20.07 16.39
CA ILE A 218 18.13 -21.22 16.51
C ILE A 218 18.83 -21.20 17.88
N ARG A 219 19.26 -20.03 18.38
CA ARG A 219 19.85 -19.91 19.72
C ARG A 219 18.87 -20.28 20.82
N ASN A 220 17.61 -19.87 20.70
CA ASN A 220 16.59 -20.22 21.68
C ASN A 220 16.36 -21.74 21.70
N ILE A 221 16.27 -22.38 20.53
CA ILE A 221 16.14 -23.86 20.44
C ILE A 221 17.35 -24.55 21.05
N LEU A 222 18.57 -24.04 20.84
CA LEU A 222 19.78 -24.59 21.45
C LEU A 222 19.76 -24.49 22.99
N ALA A 223 19.30 -23.36 23.52
CA ALA A 223 19.13 -23.21 24.97
C ALA A 223 18.09 -24.19 25.52
N ASP A 224 16.95 -24.36 24.83
CA ASP A 224 15.91 -25.33 25.21
C ASP A 224 16.40 -26.79 25.15
N MET A 225 17.39 -27.09 24.30
CA MET A 225 18.05 -28.39 24.22
C MET A 225 19.12 -28.59 25.32
N GLY A 226 19.27 -27.65 26.26
CA GLY A 226 20.16 -27.75 27.41
C GLY A 226 21.58 -27.23 27.17
N TYR A 227 21.84 -26.53 26.06
CA TYR A 227 23.16 -25.98 25.77
C TYR A 227 23.33 -24.58 26.41
N GLU A 228 23.79 -24.54 27.66
CA GLU A 228 23.96 -23.29 28.44
C GLU A 228 25.38 -22.72 28.42
N SER A 229 26.41 -23.47 27.97
CA SER A 229 27.82 -23.08 28.14
C SER A 229 28.71 -23.30 26.90
N ASP A 230 29.65 -22.37 26.69
CA ASP A 230 30.71 -22.43 25.68
C ASP A 230 31.84 -23.43 26.02
N GLU A 231 31.77 -24.12 27.16
CA GLU A 231 32.81 -25.07 27.62
C GLU A 231 32.69 -26.50 27.06
N GLU A 232 31.63 -26.82 26.32
CA GLU A 232 31.43 -28.16 25.76
C GLU A 232 32.12 -28.39 24.40
N ASP A 233 32.53 -29.64 24.19
CA ASP A 233 33.19 -30.21 23.01
C ASP A 233 32.71 -29.57 21.68
N ARG A 234 33.65 -29.03 20.90
CA ARG A 234 33.38 -28.37 19.59
C ARG A 234 32.57 -29.27 18.64
N THR A 235 32.71 -30.58 18.79
CA THR A 235 32.07 -31.60 17.96
C THR A 235 30.59 -31.79 18.32
N LEU A 236 30.28 -31.81 19.62
CA LEU A 236 28.92 -31.86 20.15
C LEU A 236 28.17 -30.56 19.81
N LYS A 237 28.81 -29.41 20.02
CA LYS A 237 28.28 -28.09 19.64
C LYS A 237 27.85 -28.02 18.19
N ARG A 238 28.67 -28.52 17.27
CA ARG A 238 28.37 -28.50 15.83
C ARG A 238 27.19 -29.40 15.47
N THR A 239 27.06 -30.54 16.13
CA THR A 239 25.96 -31.48 15.91
C THR A 239 24.63 -30.92 16.41
N LEU A 240 24.62 -30.37 17.63
CA LEU A 240 23.46 -29.70 18.22
C LEU A 240 23.01 -28.51 17.39
N ILE A 241 23.94 -27.67 16.90
CA ILE A 241 23.61 -26.55 16.01
C ILE A 241 22.96 -27.05 14.72
N ARG A 242 23.44 -28.15 14.14
CA ARG A 242 22.84 -28.73 12.93
C ARG A 242 21.42 -29.23 13.20
N GLU A 243 21.23 -29.96 14.29
CA GLU A 243 19.91 -30.49 14.68
C GLU A 243 18.91 -29.37 14.98
N ALA A 244 19.32 -28.35 15.73
CA ALA A 244 18.50 -27.17 16.01
C ALA A 244 18.12 -26.42 14.73
N ARG A 245 19.05 -26.32 13.77
CA ARG A 245 18.78 -25.73 12.43
C ARG A 245 17.76 -26.54 11.65
N GLU A 246 17.97 -27.85 11.54
CA GLU A 246 17.08 -28.74 10.78
C GLU A 246 15.67 -28.74 11.36
N LYS A 247 15.56 -28.80 12.69
CA LYS A 247 14.28 -28.69 13.40
C LYS A 247 13.60 -27.36 13.12
N TYR A 248 14.33 -26.25 13.27
CA TYR A 248 13.81 -24.90 13.01
C TYR A 248 13.32 -24.73 11.57
N VAL A 249 14.10 -25.18 10.58
CA VAL A 249 13.74 -25.09 9.16
C VAL A 249 12.49 -25.89 8.85
N THR A 250 12.43 -27.14 9.35
CA THR A 250 11.32 -28.05 9.12
C THR A 250 10.02 -27.52 9.74
N GLU A 251 10.06 -27.12 11.01
CA GLU A 251 8.90 -26.57 11.71
C GLU A 251 8.40 -25.27 11.07
N THR A 252 9.33 -24.39 10.67
CA THR A 252 8.99 -23.13 9.99
C THR A 252 8.26 -23.40 8.68
N ARG A 253 8.83 -24.25 7.82
CA ARG A 253 8.26 -24.55 6.49
C ARG A 253 6.92 -25.25 6.62
N ALA A 254 6.79 -26.21 7.53
CA ALA A 254 5.52 -26.88 7.79
C ALA A 254 4.45 -25.92 8.33
N SER A 255 4.82 -25.01 9.24
CA SER A 255 3.89 -24.02 9.77
C SER A 255 3.39 -23.08 8.67
N VAL A 256 4.27 -22.55 7.82
CA VAL A 256 3.84 -21.65 6.74
C VAL A 256 3.04 -22.40 5.68
N ALA A 257 3.42 -23.64 5.33
CA ALA A 257 2.67 -24.44 4.36
C ALA A 257 1.21 -24.66 4.79
N ARG A 258 0.98 -24.96 6.08
CA ARG A 258 -0.38 -25.07 6.64
C ARG A 258 -1.16 -23.75 6.55
N ASN A 259 -0.52 -22.63 6.92
CA ASN A 259 -1.18 -21.32 6.84
C ASN A 259 -1.52 -20.94 5.38
N LEU A 260 -0.66 -21.29 4.41
CA LEU A 260 -0.94 -21.05 2.99
C LEU A 260 -2.11 -21.92 2.49
N GLU A 261 -2.17 -23.18 2.93
CA GLU A 261 -3.26 -24.11 2.59
C GLU A 261 -4.60 -23.65 3.18
N GLU A 262 -4.62 -23.28 4.47
CA GLU A 262 -5.80 -22.72 5.14
C GLU A 262 -6.29 -21.43 4.46
N ALA A 263 -5.36 -20.63 3.93
CA ALA A 263 -5.68 -19.42 3.18
C ALA A 263 -6.14 -19.66 1.73
N GLY A 264 -6.01 -20.91 1.22
CA GLY A 264 -6.29 -21.25 -0.17
C GLY A 264 -5.30 -20.63 -1.16
N LEU A 265 -4.07 -20.34 -0.73
CA LEU A 265 -3.00 -19.78 -1.56
C LEU A 265 -2.11 -20.90 -2.11
N PRO A 266 -1.48 -20.70 -3.29
CA PRO A 266 -0.53 -21.66 -3.82
C PRO A 266 0.66 -21.81 -2.87
N GLN A 267 1.13 -23.04 -2.72
CA GLN A 267 2.32 -23.33 -1.93
C GLN A 267 3.53 -22.59 -2.49
N GLN A 268 4.23 -21.88 -1.61
CA GLN A 268 5.37 -21.05 -1.96
C GLN A 268 6.54 -21.38 -1.05
N ARG A 269 7.76 -21.19 -1.58
CA ARG A 269 8.97 -21.42 -0.81
C ARG A 269 9.14 -20.31 0.23
N VAL A 270 9.51 -20.73 1.45
CA VAL A 270 9.90 -19.84 2.54
C VAL A 270 11.42 -19.79 2.63
N TYR A 271 11.97 -18.59 2.58
CA TYR A 271 13.40 -18.34 2.75
C TYR A 271 13.68 -17.95 4.20
N ILE A 272 14.53 -18.74 4.85
CA ILE A 272 14.91 -18.51 6.23
C ILE A 272 16.25 -17.81 6.25
N VAL A 273 16.29 -16.58 6.77
CA VAL A 273 17.47 -15.71 6.67
C VAL A 273 17.87 -15.11 8.00
N ALA A 274 19.17 -14.88 8.14
CA ALA A 274 19.79 -14.08 9.18
C ALA A 274 20.43 -12.84 8.55
N LYS A 275 20.12 -11.66 9.09
CA LYS A 275 20.61 -10.37 8.57
C LYS A 275 22.15 -10.32 8.47
N ASP A 276 22.84 -10.90 9.45
CA ASP A 276 24.30 -10.83 9.55
C ASP A 276 24.95 -11.70 8.47
N THR A 277 24.32 -12.84 8.14
CA THR A 277 24.76 -13.72 7.07
C THR A 277 24.44 -13.13 5.70
N MET A 278 23.25 -12.55 5.52
CA MET A 278 22.89 -11.81 4.30
C MET A 278 23.90 -10.70 4.00
N ALA A 279 24.24 -9.88 5.00
CA ALA A 279 25.18 -8.77 4.82
C ALA A 279 26.59 -9.26 4.43
N LYS A 280 27.04 -10.39 4.99
CA LYS A 280 28.33 -11.00 4.62
C LYS A 280 28.33 -11.51 3.18
N ILE A 281 27.26 -12.20 2.77
CA ILE A 281 27.12 -12.73 1.41
C ILE A 281 27.12 -11.61 0.38
N VAL A 282 26.36 -10.54 0.62
CA VAL A 282 26.31 -9.38 -0.30
C VAL A 282 27.65 -8.66 -0.38
N ARG A 283 28.45 -8.68 0.69
CA ARG A 283 29.81 -8.12 0.73
C ARG A 283 30.90 -9.06 0.24
N GLU A 284 30.52 -10.23 -0.27
CA GLU A 284 31.46 -11.28 -0.70
C GLU A 284 32.42 -11.75 0.41
N GLU A 285 32.01 -11.59 1.68
CA GLU A 285 32.76 -12.06 2.84
C GLU A 285 32.49 -13.55 3.11
N PRO A 286 33.48 -14.32 3.61
CA PRO A 286 33.31 -15.74 3.87
C PRO A 286 32.28 -15.99 4.98
N ALA A 287 31.12 -16.53 4.60
CA ALA A 287 30.09 -17.01 5.52
C ALA A 287 30.10 -18.55 5.56
N LYS A 288 30.24 -19.14 6.76
CA LYS A 288 30.31 -20.61 6.95
C LYS A 288 28.97 -21.24 7.38
N ASP A 289 27.97 -20.41 7.64
CA ASP A 289 26.73 -20.77 8.35
C ASP A 289 25.50 -20.10 7.73
N PHE A 290 25.36 -20.24 6.41
CA PHE A 290 24.16 -19.76 5.70
C PHE A 290 23.07 -20.85 5.66
N LEU A 291 21.84 -20.38 5.74
CA LEU A 291 20.58 -21.08 5.52
C LEU A 291 20.16 -20.81 4.07
N ASP A 292 19.05 -20.11 3.84
CA ASP A 292 18.52 -19.82 2.50
C ASP A 292 19.01 -18.46 1.94
N GLU A 293 19.95 -17.77 2.60
CA GLU A 293 20.37 -16.41 2.22
C GLU A 293 20.92 -16.30 0.78
N LEU A 294 21.76 -17.26 0.39
CA LEU A 294 22.38 -17.28 -0.93
C LEU A 294 21.34 -17.55 -2.02
N GLU A 295 20.39 -18.43 -1.72
CA GLU A 295 19.31 -18.78 -2.63
C GLU A 295 18.32 -17.63 -2.80
N LEU A 296 17.94 -16.96 -1.71
CA LEU A 296 17.11 -15.76 -1.76
C LEU A 296 17.77 -14.68 -2.64
N LEU A 297 19.05 -14.39 -2.43
CA LEU A 297 19.74 -13.38 -3.21
C LEU A 297 19.79 -13.75 -4.69
N ARG A 298 20.10 -15.02 -5.00
CA ARG A 298 20.13 -15.51 -6.38
C ARG A 298 18.77 -15.40 -7.06
N ASP A 299 17.69 -15.76 -6.38
CA ASP A 299 16.35 -15.76 -6.94
C ASP A 299 15.85 -14.32 -7.17
N LEU A 300 16.10 -13.41 -6.22
CA LEU A 300 15.79 -11.99 -6.37
C LEU A 300 16.54 -11.37 -7.57
N LEU A 301 17.84 -11.66 -7.70
CA LEU A 301 18.65 -11.17 -8.82
C LEU A 301 18.23 -11.78 -10.16
N THR A 302 17.87 -13.06 -10.17
CA THR A 302 17.42 -13.77 -11.37
C THR A 302 16.09 -13.19 -11.87
N GLU A 303 15.13 -12.96 -10.97
CA GLU A 303 13.84 -12.36 -11.30
C GLU A 303 14.01 -10.94 -11.84
N ALA A 304 14.86 -10.13 -11.20
CA ALA A 304 15.16 -8.78 -11.67
C ALA A 304 15.77 -8.76 -13.08
N ARG A 305 16.65 -9.73 -13.39
CA ARG A 305 17.25 -9.88 -14.72
C ARG A 305 16.25 -10.41 -15.76
N ALA A 306 15.40 -11.37 -15.39
CA ALA A 306 14.42 -12.00 -16.28
C ALA A 306 13.30 -11.03 -16.70
N ARG A 307 12.84 -10.15 -15.81
CA ARG A 307 11.88 -9.10 -16.20
C ARG A 307 12.50 -8.02 -17.07
N ARG A 308 13.79 -7.70 -16.89
CA ARG A 308 14.50 -6.75 -17.75
C ARG A 308 14.59 -7.26 -19.19
N SER A 309 14.88 -8.55 -19.40
CA SER A 309 14.90 -9.12 -20.75
C SER A 309 13.52 -9.05 -21.42
N LYS A 310 12.44 -9.35 -20.68
CA LYS A 310 11.05 -9.21 -21.16
C LYS A 310 10.66 -7.76 -21.51
N GLN A 311 10.98 -6.78 -20.66
CA GLN A 311 10.71 -5.36 -20.95
C GLN A 311 11.55 -4.82 -22.12
N SER A 312 12.80 -5.28 -22.28
CA SER A 312 13.65 -4.92 -23.42
C SER A 312 13.20 -5.56 -24.74
N GLY A 313 12.58 -6.75 -24.69
CA GLY A 313 11.97 -7.42 -25.83
C GLY A 313 10.66 -6.79 -26.28
N ALA A 314 9.83 -6.29 -25.35
CA ALA A 314 8.59 -5.59 -25.69
C ALA A 314 8.81 -4.23 -26.38
N ARG A 315 10.00 -3.62 -26.23
CA ARG A 315 10.41 -2.41 -26.97
C ARG A 315 10.97 -2.69 -28.37
N ARG A 316 11.05 -3.97 -28.79
CA ARG A 316 11.48 -4.38 -30.13
C ARG A 316 10.34 -5.07 -30.88
N VAL A 317 9.28 -4.34 -31.15
CA VAL A 317 8.37 -4.66 -32.25
C VAL A 317 8.18 -3.37 -33.06
N PRO A 318 8.58 -3.36 -34.35
CA PRO A 318 8.51 -2.17 -35.20
C PRO A 318 7.08 -1.73 -35.48
#